data_AF-Q4RGC8-F1
#
_entry.id   AF-Q4RGC8-F1
#
_cell.length_a   1.000
_cell.length_b   1.000
_cell.length_c   1.000
_cell.angle_alpha   90.00
_cell.angle_beta   90.00
_cell.angle_gamma   90.00
#
_symmetry.space_group_name_H-M   'P 1'
#
loop_
_entity.id
_entity.type
_entity.pdbx_description
1 polymer ?
#
loop_
_entity_poly.entity_id
_entity_poly.type
_entity_poly.pdbx_seq_one_letter_code
_entity_poly.pdbx_strand_id
1 'polypeptide(L)'
;ATEAPVEMFTLYSGERLDLSCAASDATQAVNWTKDQALVVDGEHTRIHNGHLEIESVELSDSGLYACTTFGNHSGFFNISGTPGWAGPRRAAGSRSSPVSS
;
A
#
# COMPACT_ATOMS: atom_id res chain seq x y z
N ALA A 1 7.58 -23.89 11.05
CA ALA A 1 7.72 -22.73 10.15
C ALA A 1 7.00 -21.58 10.83
N THR A 2 7.71 -20.53 11.23
CA THR A 2 7.09 -19.36 11.82
C THR A 2 6.55 -18.54 10.66
N GLU A 3 5.26 -18.65 10.35
CA GLU A 3 4.62 -17.77 9.36
C GLU A 3 4.70 -16.33 9.89
N ALA A 4 5.42 -15.46 9.18
CA ALA A 4 5.39 -14.04 9.48
C ALA A 4 3.97 -13.50 9.18
N PRO A 5 3.40 -12.63 10.03
CA PRO A 5 2.08 -12.08 9.81
C PRO A 5 2.07 -11.23 8.52
N VAL A 6 1.09 -11.47 7.66
CA VAL A 6 0.86 -10.66 6.46
C VAL A 6 -0.07 -9.50 6.82
N GLU A 7 0.39 -8.26 6.66
CA GLU A 7 -0.46 -7.08 6.83
C GLU A 7 -1.25 -6.81 5.54
N MET A 8 -2.54 -6.51 5.64
CA MET A 8 -3.40 -6.29 4.48
C MET A 8 -3.80 -4.83 4.36
N PHE A 9 -3.62 -4.24 3.18
CA PHE A 9 -4.00 -2.87 2.87
C PHE A 9 -4.96 -2.84 1.69
N THR A 10 -5.99 -2.01 1.80
CA THR A 10 -6.90 -1.70 0.69
C THR A 10 -6.82 -0.21 0.40
N LEU A 11 -6.43 0.13 -0.82
CA LEU A 11 -6.16 1.51 -1.24
C LEU A 11 -7.00 1.82 -2.46
N TYR A 12 -7.44 3.06 -2.57
CA TYR A 12 -8.13 3.58 -3.75
C TYR A 12 -7.13 4.12 -4.75
N SER A 13 -7.47 4.03 -6.04
CA SER A 13 -6.66 4.60 -7.11
C SER A 13 -6.39 6.09 -6.86
N GLY A 14 -5.11 6.49 -6.84
CA GLY A 14 -4.68 7.86 -6.55
C GLY A 14 -4.41 8.15 -5.06
N GLU A 15 -4.57 7.19 -4.17
CA GLU A 15 -4.11 7.33 -2.78
C GLU A 15 -2.61 7.10 -2.66
N ARG A 16 -2.02 7.62 -1.58
CA ARG A 16 -0.62 7.41 -1.24
C ARG A 16 -0.47 6.19 -0.31
N LEU A 17 0.49 5.33 -0.61
CA LEU A 17 0.90 4.21 0.24
C LEU A 17 2.23 4.52 0.91
N ASP A 18 2.35 4.20 2.19
CA ASP A 18 3.62 4.17 2.93
C ASP A 18 3.71 2.83 3.65
N LEU A 19 4.73 2.03 3.31
CA LEU A 19 5.04 0.77 3.98
C LEU A 19 6.34 0.92 4.74
N SER A 20 6.30 0.57 6.02
CA SER A 20 7.47 0.58 6.90
C SER A 20 7.93 -0.85 7.15
N CYS A 21 9.19 -1.16 6.85
CA CYS A 21 9.78 -2.43 7.22
C CYS A 21 10.35 -2.35 8.64
N ALA A 22 10.14 -3.39 9.44
CA ALA A 22 10.76 -3.52 10.77
C ALA A 22 12.27 -3.81 10.67
N ALA A 23 13.04 -2.83 10.17
CA ALA A 23 14.48 -2.82 10.29
C ALA A 23 14.83 -2.44 11.73
N SER A 24 15.63 -3.27 12.40
CA SER A 24 16.11 -2.98 13.76
C SER A 24 16.98 -1.72 13.80
N ASP A 25 17.62 -1.38 12.67
CA ASP A 25 18.43 -0.19 12.48
C ASP A 25 18.09 0.48 11.14
N ALA A 26 17.86 1.79 11.14
CA ALA A 26 17.58 2.59 9.94
C ALA A 26 18.76 2.63 8.93
N THR A 27 19.93 2.14 9.33
CA THR A 27 21.13 2.03 8.47
C THR A 27 21.20 0.71 7.71
N GLN A 28 20.32 -0.24 8.01
CA GLN A 28 20.32 -1.55 7.39
C GLN A 28 19.67 -1.48 6.01
N ALA A 29 20.34 -2.03 5.00
CA ALA A 29 19.77 -2.10 3.66
C ALA A 29 18.51 -2.98 3.67
N VAL A 30 17.39 -2.40 3.24
CA VAL A 30 16.09 -3.06 3.10
C VAL A 30 15.81 -3.24 1.63
N ASN A 31 15.60 -4.49 1.22
CA ASN A 31 15.20 -4.82 -0.14
C ASN A 31 13.70 -5.02 -0.20
N TRP A 32 13.03 -4.25 -1.05
CA TRP A 32 11.60 -4.40 -1.31
C TRP A 32 11.37 -5.23 -2.56
N THR A 33 10.43 -6.17 -2.46
CA THR A 33 9.98 -6.96 -3.60
C THR A 33 8.47 -6.92 -3.67
N LYS A 34 7.92 -6.98 -4.87
CA LYS A 34 6.49 -7.08 -5.17
C LYS A 34 6.29 -8.31 -6.04
N ASP A 35 5.49 -9.27 -5.58
CA ASP A 35 5.24 -10.53 -6.28
C ASP A 35 6.54 -11.21 -6.74
N GLN A 36 7.56 -11.20 -5.87
CA GLN A 36 8.92 -11.71 -6.10
C GLN A 36 9.80 -10.90 -7.06
N ALA A 37 9.29 -9.82 -7.65
CA ALA A 37 10.07 -8.87 -8.45
C ALA A 37 10.66 -7.77 -7.56
N LEU A 38 11.91 -7.35 -7.84
CA LEU A 38 12.54 -6.25 -7.10
C LEU A 38 11.82 -4.94 -7.38
N VAL A 39 11.44 -4.22 -6.33
CA VAL A 39 10.92 -2.85 -6.43
C VAL A 39 12.11 -1.90 -6.35
N VAL A 40 12.18 -0.98 -7.29
CA VAL A 40 13.19 0.09 -7.35
C VAL A 40 12.50 1.44 -7.36
N ASP A 41 13.26 2.50 -7.16
CA ASP A 41 12.75 3.85 -7.38
C ASP A 41 12.28 4.01 -8.83
N GLY A 42 11.13 4.64 -9.00
CA GLY A 42 10.46 4.82 -10.28
C GLY A 42 9.74 6.16 -10.34
N GLU A 43 8.84 6.32 -11.31
CA GLU A 43 8.09 7.58 -11.46
C GLU A 43 7.12 7.84 -10.31
N HIS A 44 6.47 6.80 -9.79
CA HIS A 44 5.48 6.87 -8.70
C HIS A 44 5.89 6.14 -7.41
N THR A 45 6.96 5.34 -7.45
CA THR A 45 7.48 4.56 -6.32
C THR A 45 8.79 5.17 -5.81
N ARG A 46 8.91 5.37 -4.50
CA ARG A 46 10.14 5.86 -3.86
C ARG A 46 10.50 5.00 -2.67
N ILE A 47 11.78 4.65 -2.56
CA ILE A 47 12.31 3.90 -1.44
C ILE A 47 13.26 4.81 -0.67
N HIS A 48 13.01 5.03 0.63
CA HIS A 48 13.86 5.86 1.48
C HIS A 48 13.87 5.33 2.91
N ASN A 49 15.04 5.29 3.56
CA ASN A 49 15.20 4.87 4.96
C ASN A 49 14.53 3.52 5.31
N GLY A 50 14.43 2.60 4.36
CA GLY A 50 13.73 1.31 4.55
C GLY A 50 12.21 1.35 4.40
N HIS A 51 11.65 2.52 4.07
CA HIS A 51 10.24 2.70 3.71
C HIS A 51 10.06 2.60 2.20
N LEU A 52 8.93 2.01 1.79
CA LEU A 52 8.44 2.05 0.42
C LEU A 52 7.22 2.97 0.35
N GLU A 53 7.34 4.00 -0.46
CA GLU A 53 6.31 5.00 -0.70
C GLU A 53 5.79 4.88 -2.13
N ILE A 54 4.48 4.87 -2.31
CA ILE A 54 3.82 4.97 -3.62
C ILE A 54 2.97 6.23 -3.59
N GLU A 55 3.30 7.23 -4.41
CA GLU A 55 2.65 8.55 -4.38
C GLU A 55 1.19 8.48 -4.86
N SER A 56 0.95 7.67 -5.89
CA SER A 56 -0.37 7.47 -6.50
C SER A 56 -0.54 5.99 -6.83
N VAL A 57 -1.26 5.28 -5.97
CA VAL A 57 -1.57 3.86 -6.13
C VAL A 57 -2.41 3.64 -7.38
N GLU A 58 -1.99 2.68 -8.20
CA GLU A 58 -2.74 2.20 -9.35
C GLU A 58 -3.30 0.80 -9.11
N LEU A 59 -4.26 0.38 -9.93
CA LEU A 59 -4.78 -1.00 -9.85
C LEU A 59 -3.67 -2.04 -10.08
N SER A 60 -2.70 -1.68 -10.94
CA SER A 60 -1.50 -2.48 -11.22
C SER A 60 -0.57 -2.60 -10.02
N ASP A 61 -0.65 -1.72 -9.02
CA ASP A 61 0.18 -1.78 -7.81
C ASP A 61 -0.27 -2.84 -6.82
N SER A 62 -1.46 -3.39 -7.00
CA SER A 62 -1.95 -4.52 -6.22
C SER A 62 -0.99 -5.70 -6.32
N GLY A 63 -0.72 -6.35 -5.19
CA GLY A 63 0.23 -7.46 -5.13
C GLY A 63 0.75 -7.72 -3.73
N LEU A 64 1.56 -8.76 -3.60
CA LEU A 64 2.23 -9.10 -2.34
C LEU A 64 3.60 -8.45 -2.27
N TYR A 65 3.75 -7.47 -1.38
CA TYR A 65 5.02 -6.82 -1.10
C TYR A 65 5.73 -7.54 0.04
N ALA A 66 7.03 -7.71 -0.08
CA ALA A 66 7.87 -8.25 0.96
C ALA A 66 9.11 -7.38 1.13
N CYS A 67 9.41 -7.05 2.39
CA CYS A 67 10.66 -6.40 2.73
C CYS A 67 11.65 -7.45 3.28
N THR A 68 12.90 -7.41 2.84
CA THR A 68 13.96 -8.30 3.31
C THR A 68 15.11 -7.47 3.87
N THR A 69 15.49 -7.74 5.12
CA THR A 69 16.61 -7.09 5.80
C THR A 69 17.75 -8.07 6.06
N PHE A 70 18.97 -7.56 6.28
CA PHE A 70 20.15 -8.36 6.63
C PHE A 70 20.05 -8.94 8.07
N GLY A 71 19.09 -9.82 8.32
CA GLY A 71 18.84 -10.38 9.64
C GLY A 71 17.77 -11.47 9.70
N ASN A 72 17.31 -11.98 8.55
CA ASN A 72 16.21 -12.95 8.46
C ASN A 72 14.85 -12.40 8.94
N HIS A 73 14.72 -11.07 9.05
CA HIS A 73 13.44 -10.41 9.25
C HIS A 73 12.86 -10.04 7.89
N SER A 74 11.72 -10.66 7.59
CA SER A 74 10.94 -10.40 6.39
C SER A 74 9.49 -10.11 6.76
N GLY A 75 9.04 -8.89 6.46
CA GLY A 75 7.64 -8.48 6.59
C GLY A 75 6.92 -8.68 5.26
N PHE A 76 5.65 -9.10 5.33
CA PHE A 76 4.81 -9.31 4.16
C PHE A 76 3.60 -8.39 4.22
N PHE A 77 3.30 -7.72 3.11
CA PHE A 77 2.24 -6.73 2.99
C PHE A 77 1.41 -7.04 1.73
N ASN A 78 0.14 -7.36 1.89
CA ASN A 78 -0.78 -7.63 0.79
C ASN A 78 -1.56 -6.36 0.43
N ILE A 79 -1.30 -5.81 -0.74
CA ILE A 79 -1.87 -4.55 -1.20
C ILE A 79 -2.97 -4.84 -2.23
N SER A 80 -4.16 -4.28 -1.98
CA SER A 80 -5.32 -4.39 -2.87
C SER A 80 -5.72 -3.00 -3.37
N GLY A 81 -5.52 -2.76 -4.66
CA GLY A 81 -5.97 -1.56 -5.36
C GLY A 81 -7.45 -1.64 -5.72
N THR A 82 -8.19 -0.60 -5.37
CA THR A 82 -9.62 -0.47 -5.68
C THR A 82 -9.85 0.77 -6.54
N PRO A 83 -10.76 0.73 -7.52
CA PRO A 83 -11.07 1.92 -8.31
C PRO A 83 -11.62 3.02 -7.40
N GLY A 84 -11.18 4.27 -7.56
CA GLY A 84 -11.64 5.39 -6.73
C GLY A 84 -13.16 5.65 -6.79
N TRP A 85 -13.84 5.19 -7.85
CA TRP A 85 -15.30 5.24 -7.98
C TRP A 85 -16.03 4.14 -7.18
N ALA A 86 -15.31 3.06 -6.82
CA ALA A 86 -15.81 1.96 -6.00
C ALA A 86 -15.68 2.24 -4.50
N GLY A 87 -15.18 3.42 -4.11
CA GLY A 87 -15.26 3.91 -2.74
C GLY A 87 -16.70 3.89 -2.21
N PRO A 88 -16.90 3.90 -0.87
CA PRO A 88 -18.22 3.91 -0.29
C PRO A 88 -18.95 5.07 -0.91
N ARG A 89 -19.97 4.75 -1.74
CA ARG A 89 -20.86 5.73 -2.33
C ARG A 89 -21.24 6.64 -1.17
N ARG A 90 -20.75 7.88 -1.15
CA ARG A 90 -21.36 8.92 -0.34
C ARG A 90 -22.82 8.83 -0.73
N ALA A 91 -23.66 8.31 0.16
CA ALA A 91 -25.09 8.28 -0.04
C ALA A 91 -25.41 9.71 -0.44
N ALA A 92 -25.75 9.91 -1.71
CA ALA A 92 -26.21 11.19 -2.18
C ALA A 92 -27.43 11.43 -1.32
N GLY A 93 -27.29 12.31 -0.32
CA GLY A 93 -28.37 12.70 0.55
C GLY A 93 -29.50 13.10 -0.38
N SER A 94 -30.55 12.29 -0.43
CA SER A 94 -31.75 12.58 -1.17
C SER A 94 -32.22 13.95 -0.67
N ARG A 95 -32.01 14.99 -1.47
CA ARG A 95 -32.62 16.29 -1.22
C ARG A 95 -34.12 16.07 -1.34
N SER A 96 -34.76 15.82 -0.20
CA SER A 96 -36.19 15.99 -0.06
C SER A 96 -36.44 17.50 -0.14
N SER A 97 -36.73 17.99 -1.34
CA SER A 97 -37.31 19.33 -1.49
C SER A 97 -38.65 19.33 -0.75
N PRO A 98 -38.88 20.22 0.23
CA PRO A 98 -40.24 20.42 0.70
C PRO A 98 -41.04 21.05 -0.44
N VAL A 99 -42.02 20.33 -0.95
CA VAL A 99 -43.07 20.93 -1.78
C VAL A 99 -43.93 21.78 -0.85
N SER A 100 -43.86 23.10 -1.04
CA SER A 100 -44.78 24.04 -0.42
C SER A 100 -46.16 23.89 -1.07
N SER A 101 -47.19 23.54 -0.29
CA SER A 101 -48.62 23.78 -0.60
C SER A 101 -49.41 23.79 0.69
#